data_AF-A0A949TUH6-F1
#
_entry.id   AF-A0A949TUH6-F1
#
_cell.length_a   1.000
_cell.length_b   1.000
_cell.length_c   1.000
_cell.angle_alpha   90.00
_cell.angle_beta   90.00
_cell.angle_gamma   90.00
#
_symmetry.space_group_name_H-M   'P 1'
#
loop_
_entity.id
_entity.type
_entity.pdbx_description
1 polymer ?
#
loop_
_entity_poly.entity_id
_entity_poly.type
_entity_poly.pdbx_seq_one_letter_code
_entity_poly.pdbx_strand_id
1 'polypeptide(L)'
;MNVINLQRQHNEVMDLANYILKNIKSRTIEQNLNEMVKSINIIAGKLKIHLLNEDKYLYPNLLSSSDLALNAFGKKYSEEMKEVSKTYEDYKFKYNTASKIKQNIEKFTKDTEVIFRVLSNRINREEKELYPLLDR
;
A
#
# COMPACT_ATOMS: atom_id res chain seq x y z
N MET A 1 -12.55 15.64 -4.24
CA MET A 1 -11.63 14.48 -4.26
C MET A 1 -12.19 13.48 -5.26
N ASN A 2 -11.38 12.90 -6.15
CA ASN A 2 -11.89 11.96 -7.15
C ASN A 2 -11.55 10.52 -6.73
N VAL A 3 -12.55 9.75 -6.30
CA VAL A 3 -12.42 8.33 -5.91
C VAL A 3 -11.75 7.51 -7.02
N ILE A 4 -12.03 7.81 -8.29
CA ILE A 4 -11.41 7.16 -9.46
C ILE A 4 -9.89 7.31 -9.43
N ASN A 5 -9.38 8.47 -9.00
CA ASN A 5 -7.94 8.69 -8.92
C ASN A 5 -7.29 7.89 -7.78
N LEU A 6 -7.99 7.69 -6.66
CA LEU A 6 -7.51 6.85 -5.56
C LEU A 6 -7.50 5.37 -5.96
N GLN A 7 -8.56 4.89 -6.59
CA GLN A 7 -8.64 3.53 -7.17
C GLN A 7 -7.53 3.29 -8.20
N ARG A 8 -7.24 4.27 -9.08
CA ARG A 8 -6.11 4.18 -10.00
C ARG A 8 -4.78 4.02 -9.25
N GLN A 9 -4.55 4.77 -8.17
CA GLN A 9 -3.34 4.64 -7.35
C GLN A 9 -3.23 3.27 -6.67
N HIS A 10 -4.35 2.73 -6.18
CA HIS A 10 -4.42 1.37 -5.62
C HIS A 10 -4.06 0.32 -6.67
N ASN A 11 -4.64 0.39 -7.86
CA ASN A 11 -4.33 -0.52 -8.96
C ASN A 11 -2.83 -0.50 -9.32
N GLU A 12 -2.24 0.69 -9.43
CA GLU A 12 -0.81 0.82 -9.73
C GLU A 12 0.10 0.21 -8.64
N VAL A 13 -0.29 0.34 -7.37
CA VAL A 13 0.42 -0.29 -6.25
C VAL A 13 0.28 -1.81 -6.32
N MET A 14 -0.93 -2.31 -6.59
CA MET A 14 -1.22 -3.74 -6.66
C MET A 14 -0.55 -4.41 -7.86
N ASP A 15 -0.45 -3.73 -9.01
CA ASP A 15 0.27 -4.26 -10.17
C ASP A 15 1.75 -4.50 -9.87
N LEU A 16 2.40 -3.56 -9.18
CA LEU A 16 3.80 -3.68 -8.76
C LEU A 16 3.97 -4.77 -7.69
N ALA A 17 3.04 -4.87 -6.73
CA ALA A 17 3.05 -5.93 -5.73
C ALA A 17 2.88 -7.31 -6.37
N ASN A 18 1.94 -7.44 -7.32
CA ASN A 18 1.68 -8.67 -8.07
C ASN A 18 2.89 -9.09 -8.92
N TYR A 19 3.60 -8.13 -9.52
CA TYR A 19 4.85 -8.42 -10.21
C TYR A 19 5.90 -9.06 -9.28
N ILE A 20 6.07 -8.52 -8.06
CA ILE A 20 7.02 -9.06 -7.08
C ILE A 20 6.58 -10.46 -6.61
N LEU A 21 5.31 -10.63 -6.24
CA LEU A 21 4.74 -11.90 -5.79
C LEU A 21 4.82 -12.99 -6.88
N LYS A 22 4.60 -12.63 -8.14
CA LYS A 22 4.75 -13.54 -9.27
C LYS A 22 6.20 -14.03 -9.40
N ASN A 23 7.18 -13.16 -9.23
CA ASN A 23 8.59 -13.53 -9.30
C ASN A 23 9.01 -14.45 -8.16
N ILE A 24 8.46 -14.24 -6.96
CA ILE A 24 8.63 -15.15 -5.82
C ILE A 24 8.05 -16.53 -6.17
N LYS A 25 6.78 -16.58 -6.58
CA LYS A 25 6.07 -17.84 -6.89
C LYS A 25 6.74 -18.63 -8.02
N SER A 26 7.20 -17.95 -9.06
CA SER A 26 7.87 -18.57 -10.21
C SER A 26 9.34 -18.87 -9.97
N ARG A 27 9.90 -18.54 -8.79
CA ARG A 27 11.33 -18.69 -8.46
C ARG A 27 12.24 -17.94 -9.43
N THR A 28 11.81 -16.76 -9.88
CA THR A 28 12.53 -15.91 -10.85
C THR A 28 13.09 -14.61 -10.22
N ILE A 29 13.35 -14.63 -8.91
CA ILE A 29 13.80 -13.46 -8.15
C ILE A 29 15.14 -12.94 -8.67
N GLU A 30 16.13 -13.81 -8.87
CA GLU A 30 17.47 -13.39 -9.28
C GLU A 30 17.49 -12.76 -10.67
N GLN A 31 16.72 -13.31 -11.60
CA GLN A 31 16.59 -12.83 -12.97
C GLN A 31 15.96 -11.43 -13.05
N ASN A 32 15.07 -11.12 -12.11
CA ASN A 32 14.27 -9.90 -12.11
C ASN A 32 14.60 -8.94 -10.95
N LEU A 33 15.70 -9.19 -10.25
CA LEU A 33 15.99 -8.57 -8.96
C LEU A 33 16.01 -7.04 -9.03
N ASN A 34 16.62 -6.46 -10.06
CA ASN A 34 16.72 -5.01 -10.20
C ASN A 34 15.34 -4.37 -10.39
N GLU A 35 14.47 -4.98 -11.20
CA GLU A 35 13.10 -4.49 -11.39
C GLU A 35 12.25 -4.71 -10.13
N MET A 36 12.44 -5.81 -9.40
CA MET A 36 11.76 -6.00 -8.12
C MET A 36 12.17 -4.94 -7.09
N VAL A 37 13.46 -4.61 -6.97
CA VAL A 37 13.97 -3.54 -6.10
C VAL A 37 13.38 -2.19 -6.51
N LYS A 38 13.31 -1.92 -7.82
CA LYS A 38 12.70 -0.70 -8.35
C LYS A 38 11.21 -0.64 -8.02
N SER A 39 10.45 -1.73 -8.20
CA SER A 39 9.04 -1.81 -7.80
C SER A 39 8.84 -1.56 -6.31
N ILE A 40 9.68 -2.13 -5.43
CA ILE A 40 9.63 -1.90 -3.99
C ILE A 40 9.74 -0.40 -3.65
N ASN A 41 10.70 0.29 -4.28
CA ASN A 41 10.91 1.71 -4.08
C ASN A 41 9.78 2.59 -4.68
N ILE A 42 9.26 2.21 -5.85
CA ILE A 42 8.14 2.93 -6.49
C ILE A 42 6.88 2.83 -5.63
N ILE A 43 6.56 1.66 -5.08
CA ILE A 43 5.40 1.48 -4.21
C ILE A 43 5.50 2.43 -2.99
N ALA A 44 6.67 2.58 -2.36
CA ALA A 44 6.83 3.49 -1.23
C ALA A 44 6.49 4.95 -1.62
N GLY A 45 6.98 5.39 -2.78
CA GLY A 45 6.65 6.72 -3.31
C GLY A 45 5.15 6.88 -3.60
N LYS A 46 4.52 5.86 -4.19
CA LYS A 46 3.07 5.87 -4.46
C LYS A 46 2.24 5.90 -3.19
N LEU A 47 2.56 5.07 -2.19
CA LEU A 47 1.86 5.07 -0.89
C LEU A 47 2.00 6.41 -0.17
N LYS A 48 3.19 7.03 -0.21
CA LYS A 48 3.39 8.36 0.35
C LYS A 48 2.50 9.40 -0.32
N ILE A 49 2.45 9.42 -1.65
CA ILE A 49 1.60 10.36 -2.40
C ILE A 49 0.12 10.09 -2.12
N HIS A 50 -0.27 8.82 -2.05
CA HIS A 50 -1.64 8.40 -1.72
C HIS A 50 -2.07 8.95 -0.36
N LEU A 51 -1.32 8.64 0.71
CA LEU A 51 -1.60 9.12 2.06
C LEU A 51 -1.63 10.66 2.14
N LEU A 52 -0.71 11.36 1.46
CA LEU A 52 -0.72 12.82 1.42
C LEU A 52 -1.99 13.39 0.77
N ASN A 53 -2.50 12.74 -0.28
CA ASN A 53 -3.75 13.17 -0.90
C ASN A 53 -4.92 12.95 0.05
N GLU A 54 -4.98 11.80 0.71
CA GLU A 54 -6.06 11.49 1.65
C GLU A 54 -6.06 12.42 2.87
N ASP A 55 -4.90 12.66 3.48
CA ASP A 55 -4.73 13.61 4.60
C ASP A 55 -5.14 15.04 4.21
N LYS A 56 -4.92 15.43 2.95
CA LYS A 56 -5.23 16.79 2.49
C LYS A 56 -6.69 16.99 2.08
N TYR A 57 -7.31 15.98 1.48
CA TYR A 57 -8.60 16.16 0.79
C TYR A 57 -9.70 15.18 1.20
N LEU A 58 -9.37 14.03 1.79
CA LEU A 58 -10.36 13.00 2.14
C LEU A 58 -10.68 13.06 3.63
N TYR A 59 -9.69 12.81 4.49
CA TYR A 59 -9.89 12.70 5.92
C TYR A 59 -10.47 13.98 6.57
N PRO A 60 -10.07 15.21 6.20
CA PRO A 60 -10.69 16.42 6.77
C PRO A 60 -12.21 16.52 6.55
N ASN A 61 -12.71 16.01 5.43
CA ASN A 61 -14.15 16.02 5.13
C ASN A 61 -14.88 14.96 5.95
N LEU A 62 -14.30 13.77 6.11
CA LEU A 62 -14.87 12.71 6.94
C LEU A 62 -14.92 13.10 8.42
N LEU A 63 -13.83 13.71 8.92
CA LEU A 63 -13.70 14.13 10.32
C LEU A 63 -14.55 15.35 10.68
N SER A 64 -15.03 16.12 9.70
CA SER A 64 -15.95 17.24 9.93
C SER A 64 -17.42 16.88 9.69
N SER A 65 -17.71 15.64 9.29
CA SER A 65 -19.07 15.15 9.09
C SER A 65 -19.86 15.10 10.41
N SER A 66 -21.13 15.53 10.36
CA SER A 66 -22.09 15.37 11.46
C SER A 66 -22.61 13.93 11.60
N ASP A 67 -22.38 13.08 10.58
CA ASP A 67 -22.61 11.65 10.68
C ASP A 67 -21.48 11.00 11.50
N LEU A 68 -21.84 10.58 12.72
CA LEU A 68 -20.92 9.94 13.66
C LEU A 68 -20.27 8.67 13.09
N ALA A 69 -20.96 7.94 12.21
CA ALA A 69 -20.40 6.76 11.58
C ALA A 69 -19.30 7.18 10.59
N LEU A 70 -19.56 8.15 9.71
CA LEU A 70 -18.56 8.67 8.76
C LEU A 70 -17.33 9.26 9.47
N ASN A 71 -17.55 9.96 10.58
CA ASN A 71 -16.49 10.51 11.41
C ASN A 71 -15.59 9.40 11.99
N ALA A 72 -16.20 8.40 12.65
CA ALA A 72 -15.49 7.27 13.23
C ALA A 72 -14.73 6.46 12.16
N PHE A 73 -15.34 6.28 10.98
CA PHE A 73 -14.70 5.66 9.83
C PHE A 73 -13.47 6.45 9.37
N GLY A 74 -13.59 7.76 9.18
CA GLY A 74 -12.48 8.62 8.77
C GLY A 74 -11.30 8.56 9.73
N LYS A 75 -11.56 8.56 11.05
CA LYS A 75 -10.51 8.43 12.07
C LYS A 75 -9.79 7.09 11.99
N LYS A 76 -10.56 5.99 11.97
CA LYS A 76 -10.02 4.62 11.91
C LYS A 76 -9.16 4.41 10.66
N TYR A 77 -9.65 4.81 9.49
CA TYR A 77 -8.95 4.58 8.22
C TYR A 77 -7.67 5.40 8.08
N SER A 78 -7.66 6.64 8.59
CA SER A 78 -6.45 7.48 8.63
C SER A 78 -5.35 6.87 9.49
N GLU A 79 -5.71 6.36 10.68
CA GLU A 79 -4.76 5.70 11.60
C GLU A 79 -4.21 4.42 10.98
N GLU A 80 -5.08 3.57 10.41
CA GLU A 80 -4.67 2.34 9.72
C GLU A 80 -3.74 2.64 8.53
N MET A 81 -4.01 3.67 7.72
CA MET A 81 -3.18 3.99 6.56
C MET A 81 -1.78 4.48 6.96
N LYS A 82 -1.69 5.25 8.06
CA LYS A 82 -0.40 5.69 8.62
C LYS A 82 0.43 4.49 9.09
N GLU A 83 -0.21 3.52 9.75
CA GLU A 83 0.46 2.31 10.21
C GLU A 83 0.95 1.44 9.04
N VAL A 84 0.11 1.21 8.03
CA VAL A 84 0.50 0.43 6.84
C VAL A 84 1.62 1.12 6.07
N SER A 85 1.55 2.45 5.91
CA SER A 85 2.61 3.23 5.26
C SER A 85 3.94 3.12 5.99
N LYS A 86 3.93 3.22 7.33
CA LYS A 86 5.13 3.03 8.15
C LYS A 86 5.69 1.62 8.03
N THR A 87 4.83 0.61 8.12
CA THR A 87 5.24 -0.81 8.01
C THR A 87 5.85 -1.09 6.64
N TYR A 88 5.31 -0.48 5.58
CA TYR A 88 5.87 -0.60 4.23
C TYR A 88 7.23 0.11 4.12
N GLU A 89 7.40 1.29 4.73
CA GLU A 89 8.70 1.98 4.78
C GLU A 89 9.77 1.13 5.50
N ASP A 90 9.42 0.47 6.61
CA ASP A 90 10.32 -0.43 7.33
C ASP A 90 10.70 -1.66 6.48
N TYR A 91 9.74 -2.23 5.75
CA TYR A 91 9.98 -3.29 4.77
C TYR A 91 10.91 -2.80 3.65
N LYS A 92 10.62 -1.64 3.07
CA LYS A 92 11.44 -1.02 2.02
C LYS A 92 12.87 -0.83 2.53
N PHE A 93 13.06 -0.31 3.74
CA PHE A 93 14.40 -0.10 4.30
C PHE A 93 15.20 -1.40 4.38
N LYS A 94 14.56 -2.54 4.65
CA LYS A 94 15.18 -3.87 4.65
C LYS A 94 15.54 -4.39 3.26
N TYR A 95 14.84 -3.97 2.21
CA TYR A 95 14.92 -4.61 0.89
C TYR A 95 15.09 -3.64 -0.31
N ASN A 96 15.47 -2.38 -0.05
CA ASN A 96 15.59 -1.34 -1.10
C ASN A 96 16.80 -1.47 -2.04
N THR A 97 17.63 -2.50 -1.89
CA THR A 97 18.76 -2.77 -2.78
C THR A 97 18.85 -4.26 -3.10
N ALA A 98 19.43 -4.58 -4.27
CA ALA A 98 19.67 -5.95 -4.69
C ALA A 98 20.55 -6.72 -3.67
N SER A 99 21.56 -6.06 -3.11
CA SER A 99 22.45 -6.65 -2.10
C SER A 99 21.70 -7.07 -0.84
N LYS A 100 20.78 -6.25 -0.33
CA LYS A 100 19.99 -6.56 0.87
C LYS A 100 19.05 -7.74 0.66
N ILE A 101 18.42 -7.85 -0.51
CA ILE A 101 17.58 -9.00 -0.85
C ILE A 101 18.42 -10.29 -0.94
N LYS A 102 19.57 -10.23 -1.61
CA LYS A 102 20.46 -11.40 -1.79
C LYS A 102 21.03 -11.94 -0.47
N GLN A 103 21.16 -11.11 0.57
CA GLN A 103 21.63 -11.57 1.88
C GLN A 103 20.74 -12.67 2.48
N ASN A 104 19.42 -12.60 2.25
CA ASN A 104 18.50 -13.62 2.74
C ASN A 104 17.20 -13.64 1.91
N ILE A 105 17.20 -14.41 0.81
CA ILE A 105 16.05 -14.54 -0.10
C ILE A 105 14.84 -15.18 0.58
N GLU A 106 15.07 -16.14 1.48
CA GLU A 106 13.98 -16.82 2.21
C GLU A 106 13.25 -15.82 3.13
N LYS A 107 14.01 -15.01 3.87
CA LYS A 107 13.44 -13.98 4.74
C LYS A 107 12.76 -12.88 3.92
N PHE A 108 13.37 -12.43 2.83
CA PHE A 108 12.74 -11.50 1.89
C PHE A 108 11.38 -12.03 1.43
N THR A 109 11.32 -13.29 1.00
CA THR A 109 10.08 -13.93 0.55
C THR A 109 8.98 -13.88 1.61
N LYS A 110 9.28 -14.34 2.84
CA LYS A 110 8.31 -14.35 3.94
C LYS A 110 7.83 -12.94 4.31
N ASP A 111 8.77 -12.00 4.46
CA ASP A 111 8.45 -10.62 4.81
C ASP A 111 7.60 -9.94 3.70
N THR A 112 7.90 -10.24 2.43
CA THR A 112 7.17 -9.73 1.24
C THR A 112 5.73 -10.23 1.19
N GLU A 113 5.51 -11.51 1.43
CA GLU A 113 4.16 -12.09 1.47
C GLU A 113 3.31 -11.49 2.59
N VAL A 114 3.92 -11.25 3.76
CA VAL A 114 3.25 -10.63 4.90
C VAL A 114 2.85 -9.19 4.59
N ILE A 115 3.79 -8.36 4.12
CA ILE A 115 3.50 -6.93 3.88
C ILE A 115 2.47 -6.73 2.77
N PHE A 116 2.54 -7.51 1.67
CA PHE A 116 1.57 -7.37 0.59
C PHE A 116 0.20 -7.94 0.92
N ARG A 117 0.10 -8.91 1.84
CA ARG A 117 -1.19 -9.32 2.41
C ARG A 117 -1.81 -8.18 3.23
N VAL A 118 -1.03 -7.52 4.09
CA VAL A 118 -1.50 -6.37 4.87
C VAL A 118 -1.98 -5.24 3.96
N LEU A 119 -1.17 -4.90 2.95
CA LEU A 119 -1.48 -3.84 2.00
C LEU A 119 -2.74 -4.15 1.17
N SER A 120 -2.85 -5.37 0.63
CA SER A 120 -4.01 -5.79 -0.16
C SER A 120 -5.29 -5.80 0.66
N ASN A 121 -5.24 -6.30 1.91
CA ASN A 121 -6.38 -6.26 2.81
C ASN A 121 -6.83 -4.82 3.09
N ARG A 122 -5.86 -3.93 3.32
CA ARG A 122 -6.15 -2.52 3.61
C ARG A 122 -6.77 -1.79 2.42
N ILE A 123 -6.29 -2.02 1.20
CA ILE A 123 -6.87 -1.47 -0.04
C ILE A 123 -8.30 -2.00 -0.25
N ASN A 124 -8.50 -3.31 -0.13
CA ASN A 124 -9.79 -3.97 -0.33
C ASN A 124 -10.87 -3.44 0.64
N ARG A 125 -10.49 -3.21 1.90
CA ARG A 125 -11.38 -2.62 2.90
C ARG A 125 -11.73 -1.17 2.59
N GLU A 126 -10.83 -0.41 1.99
CA GLU A 126 -11.06 0.98 1.59
C GLU A 126 -12.05 1.06 0.43
N GLU A 127 -11.85 0.22 -0.58
CA GLU A 127 -12.73 0.16 -1.75
C GLU A 127 -14.14 -0.36 -1.41
N LYS A 128 -14.27 -1.28 -0.45
CA LYS A 128 -15.57 -1.88 -0.08
C LYS A 128 -16.32 -1.16 1.03
N GLU A 129 -15.61 -0.56 1.98
CA GLU A 129 -16.24 0.05 3.16
C GLU A 129 -16.22 1.57 3.06
N LEU A 130 -15.13 2.19 2.59
CA LEU A 130 -14.96 3.65 2.62
C LEU A 130 -15.48 4.34 1.37
N TYR A 131 -15.05 3.91 0.18
CA TYR A 131 -15.41 4.59 -1.07
C TYR A 131 -16.91 4.61 -1.38
N PRO A 132 -17.71 3.57 -1.08
CA PRO A 132 -19.16 3.61 -1.26
C PRO A 132 -19.89 4.63 -0.39
N LEU A 133 -19.23 5.15 0.65
CA LEU A 133 -19.76 6.20 1.51
C LEU A 133 -19.45 7.60 0.98
N LEU A 134 -18.50 7.74 0.05
CA LEU A 134 -18.08 9.01 -0.55
C LEU A 134 -18.83 9.34 -1.83
N ASP A 135 -19.37 8.33 -2.51
CA ASP A 135 -20.16 8.47 -3.74
C ASP A 135 -21.67 8.73 -3.47
N ARG A 136 -22.02 9.13 -2.24
CA ARG A 136 -23.40 9.47 -1.82
C ARG A 136 -23.63 10.97 -1.70
#